data_AF-A0A3R5UU93-F1
#
_entry.id   AF-A0A3R5UU93-F1
#
_cell.length_a   1.000
_cell.length_b   1.000
_cell.length_c   1.000
_cell.angle_alpha   90.00
_cell.angle_beta   90.00
_cell.angle_gamma   90.00
#
_symmetry.space_group_name_H-M   'P 1'
#
loop_
_entity.id
_entity.type
_entity.pdbx_description
1 polymer ?
#
loop_
_entity_poly.entity_id
_entity_poly.type
_entity_poly.pdbx_seq_one_letter_code
_entity_poly.pdbx_strand_id
1 'polypeptide(L)'
;MHYGLIKYYKLEKEKLECLNSPSSLSLEDLFGINRYKRKSSYELMEILKNVPFECWKKYRGEKLLKAISKLSTTDTIINDFGNNNIHGDIVIYISERTPWAWVSSNVKIPYKIAKIYVE
;
A
#
# COMPACT_ATOMS: atom_id res chain seq x y z
N MET A 1 -8.07 12.90 8.11
CA MET A 1 -6.95 12.05 8.58
C MET A 1 -5.72 12.37 7.76
N HIS A 2 -4.64 12.88 8.36
CA HIS A 2 -3.36 13.03 7.68
C HIS A 2 -2.66 11.68 7.66
N TYR A 3 -2.89 10.91 6.59
CA TYR A 3 -2.09 9.71 6.34
C TYR A 3 -0.64 10.13 6.08
N GLY A 4 0.32 9.37 6.59
CA GLY A 4 1.71 9.51 6.16
C GLY A 4 1.87 8.87 4.78
N LEU A 5 2.97 8.13 4.58
CA LEU A 5 3.24 7.50 3.29
C LEU A 5 2.41 6.22 3.14
N ILE A 6 1.63 6.13 2.07
CA ILE A 6 0.83 4.96 1.71
C ILE A 6 1.53 4.21 0.57
N LYS A 7 1.69 2.90 0.72
CA LYS A 7 2.21 2.00 -0.32
C LYS A 7 1.28 0.81 -0.50
N TYR A 8 1.11 0.39 -1.75
CA TYR A 8 0.31 -0.76 -2.12
C TYR A 8 1.23 -1.79 -2.74
N TYR A 9 1.11 -3.04 -2.29
CA TYR A 9 1.90 -4.15 -2.80
C TYR A 9 1.00 -5.27 -3.27
N LYS A 10 1.28 -5.83 -4.44
CA LYS A 10 0.73 -7.12 -4.86
C LYS A 10 1.65 -8.23 -4.36
N LEU A 11 1.08 -9.25 -3.73
CA LEU A 11 1.84 -10.41 -3.26
C LEU A 11 1.77 -11.52 -4.30
N GLU A 12 2.88 -11.78 -4.99
CA GLU A 12 2.99 -12.89 -5.94
C GLU A 12 4.15 -13.82 -5.54
N LYS A 13 3.85 -15.08 -5.20
CA LYS A 13 4.87 -16.10 -4.88
C LYS A 13 5.92 -15.60 -3.88
N GLU A 14 5.46 -15.00 -2.78
CA GLU A 14 6.28 -14.39 -1.71
C GLU A 14 7.08 -13.14 -2.10
N LYS A 15 6.93 -12.64 -3.32
CA LYS A 15 7.49 -11.36 -3.76
C LYS A 15 6.45 -10.25 -3.63
N LEU A 16 6.91 -9.07 -3.23
CA LEU A 16 6.09 -7.86 -3.15
C LEU A 16 6.38 -6.99 -4.36
N GLU A 17 5.38 -6.83 -5.23
CA GLU A 17 5.43 -5.87 -6.32
C GLU A 17 4.73 -4.57 -5.89
N CYS A 18 5.42 -3.44 -5.97
CA CYS A 18 4.83 -2.17 -5.55
C CYS A 18 3.93 -1.59 -6.65
N LEU A 19 2.64 -1.44 -6.37
CA LEU A 19 1.63 -0.97 -7.32
C LEU A 19 1.63 0.56 -7.50
N ASN A 20 2.12 1.30 -6.51
CA ASN A 20 2.07 2.77 -6.50
C ASN A 20 3.44 3.45 -6.41
N SER A 21 4.54 2.72 -6.56
CA SER A 21 5.86 3.35 -6.61
C SER A 21 6.07 4.02 -7.97
N PRO A 22 6.58 5.25 -8.01
CA PRO A 22 7.36 5.73 -9.14
C PRO A 22 8.71 4.99 -9.07
N SER A 23 8.73 3.70 -9.35
CA SER A 23 10.00 2.96 -9.52
C SER A 23 10.75 3.41 -10.77
N SER A 24 10.09 4.14 -11.67
CA SER A 24 10.74 4.96 -12.68
C SER A 24 10.85 6.41 -12.20
N LEU A 25 12.08 6.93 -12.17
CA LEU A 25 12.36 8.38 -12.23
C LEU A 25 11.91 8.99 -13.58
N SER A 26 10.87 8.45 -14.21
CA SER A 26 10.37 8.98 -15.47
C SER A 26 9.64 10.28 -15.14
N LEU A 27 9.93 11.32 -15.93
CA LEU A 27 9.27 12.62 -15.82
C LEU A 27 7.73 12.48 -15.87
N GLU A 28 7.25 11.47 -16.59
CA GLU A 28 5.83 11.14 -16.70
C GLU A 28 5.18 10.76 -15.37
N ASP A 29 5.91 10.09 -14.48
CA ASP A 29 5.41 9.75 -13.15
C ASP A 29 5.42 10.96 -12.22
N LEU A 30 6.45 11.80 -12.34
CA LEU A 30 6.62 13.00 -11.50
C LEU A 30 5.56 14.07 -11.78
N PHE A 31 5.15 14.23 -13.05
CA PHE A 31 4.10 15.17 -13.45
C PHE A 31 2.71 14.52 -13.51
N GLY A 32 2.61 13.24 -13.10
CA GLY A 32 1.38 12.48 -13.19
C GLY A 32 0.85 12.39 -14.62
N ILE A 33 1.70 12.48 -15.65
CA ILE A 33 1.30 12.46 -17.07
C ILE A 33 0.73 11.08 -17.44
N ASN A 34 1.22 10.00 -16.84
CA ASN A 34 0.76 8.65 -17.16
C ASN A 34 -0.70 8.42 -16.71
N ARG A 35 -1.63 8.37 -17.68
CA ARG A 35 -3.06 8.16 -17.47
C ARG A 35 -3.37 6.81 -16.79
N TYR A 36 -2.62 5.77 -17.12
CA TYR A 36 -2.83 4.44 -16.55
C TYR A 36 -2.49 4.42 -15.07
N LYS A 37 -1.35 4.99 -14.68
CA LYS A 37 -0.97 5.10 -13.25
C LYS A 37 -1.93 5.99 -12.46
N ARG A 38 -2.45 7.07 -13.05
CA ARG A 38 -3.52 7.88 -12.45
C ARG A 38 -4.78 7.06 -12.18
N LYS A 39 -5.24 6.30 -13.17
CA LYS A 39 -6.41 5.42 -13.04
C LYS A 39 -6.20 4.38 -11.93
N SER A 40 -5.08 3.66 -11.95
CA SER A 40 -4.76 2.66 -10.93
C SER A 40 -4.61 3.26 -9.54
N SER A 41 -4.08 4.48 -9.42
CA SER A 41 -4.00 5.18 -8.13
C SER A 41 -5.39 5.49 -7.57
N TYR A 42 -6.33 5.87 -8.44
CA TYR A 42 -7.71 6.13 -8.04
C TYR A 42 -8.44 4.84 -7.64
N GLU A 43 -8.27 3.78 -8.42
CA GLU A 43 -8.78 2.43 -8.09
C GLU A 43 -8.25 1.94 -6.73
N LEU A 44 -6.96 2.08 -6.45
CA LEU A 44 -6.36 1.76 -5.14
C LEU A 44 -6.94 2.60 -3.99
N MET A 45 -7.27 3.87 -4.27
CA MET A 45 -7.92 4.72 -3.27
C MET A 45 -9.35 4.28 -2.96
N GLU A 46 -10.10 3.81 -3.95
CA GLU A 46 -11.43 3.23 -3.72
C GLU A 46 -11.33 1.95 -2.90
N ILE A 47 -10.43 1.04 -3.27
CA ILE A 47 -10.15 -0.19 -2.50
C ILE A 47 -9.81 0.17 -1.04
N LEU A 48 -8.92 1.15 -0.81
CA LEU A 48 -8.50 1.58 0.53
C LEU A 48 -9.69 2.02 1.40
N LYS A 49 -10.69 2.70 0.85
CA LYS A 49 -11.86 3.17 1.61
C LYS A 49 -12.72 2.02 2.12
N ASN A 50 -12.73 0.91 1.38
CA ASN A 50 -13.53 -0.28 1.70
C ASN A 50 -12.81 -1.24 2.65
N VAL A 51 -11.56 -0.97 3.05
CA VAL A 51 -10.83 -1.82 3.99
C VAL A 51 -11.37 -1.64 5.41
N PRO A 52 -11.91 -2.69 6.05
CA PRO A 52 -12.39 -2.60 7.43
C PRO A 52 -11.28 -2.21 8.40
N PHE A 53 -11.66 -1.59 9.52
CA PHE A 53 -10.70 -1.14 10.51
C PHE A 53 -9.95 -2.32 11.18
N GLU A 54 -10.64 -3.45 11.32
CA GLU A 54 -10.20 -4.69 11.96
C GLU A 54 -9.05 -5.36 11.20
N CYS A 55 -8.96 -5.13 9.89
CA CYS A 55 -7.89 -5.68 9.05
C CYS A 55 -6.52 -5.05 9.32
N TRP A 56 -6.47 -3.89 9.98
CA TRP A 56 -5.24 -3.13 10.19
C TRP A 56 -4.48 -3.62 11.42
N LYS A 57 -3.26 -4.12 11.20
CA LYS A 57 -2.31 -4.44 12.29
C LYS A 57 -1.19 -3.41 12.35
N LYS A 58 -0.89 -2.93 13.56
CA LYS A 58 0.19 -1.96 13.83
C LYS A 58 1.50 -2.66 14.16
N TYR A 59 2.60 -2.14 13.64
CA TYR A 59 3.96 -2.66 13.84
C TYR A 59 4.93 -1.50 14.07
N ARG A 60 6.07 -1.82 14.70
CA ARG A 60 7.18 -0.88 14.89
C ARG A 60 8.51 -1.59 14.71
N GLY A 61 9.26 -1.19 13.68
CA GLY A 61 10.63 -1.66 13.46
C GLY A 61 10.81 -3.12 13.07
N GLU A 62 9.73 -3.85 12.77
CA GLU A 62 9.79 -5.17 12.13
C GLU A 62 9.94 -5.01 10.62
N LYS A 63 10.70 -5.92 9.97
CA LYS A 63 10.83 -5.95 8.50
C LYS A 63 9.48 -6.28 7.87
N LEU A 64 9.12 -5.56 6.80
CA LEU A 64 7.81 -5.66 6.15
C LEU A 64 7.41 -7.10 5.78
N LEU A 65 8.29 -7.87 5.13
CA LEU A 65 8.02 -9.27 4.77
C LEU A 65 7.70 -10.15 5.98
N LYS A 66 8.41 -9.94 7.09
CA LYS A 66 8.18 -10.69 8.33
C LYS A 66 6.86 -10.29 9.01
N ALA A 67 6.45 -9.03 8.86
CA ALA A 67 5.16 -8.57 9.34
C ALA A 67 4.02 -9.19 8.50
N ILE A 68 4.18 -9.25 7.18
CA ILE A 68 3.21 -9.81 6.23
C ILE A 68 3.05 -11.32 6.40
N SER A 69 4.13 -12.07 6.63
CA SER A 69 4.03 -13.53 6.81
C SER A 69 3.23 -13.95 8.05
N LYS A 70 3.06 -13.03 9.01
CA LYS A 70 2.23 -13.24 10.21
C LYS A 70 0.76 -12.86 10.01
N LEU A 71 0.41 -12.30 8.84
CA LEU A 71 -0.96 -11.93 8.50
C LEU A 71 -1.58 -13.01 7.61
N SER A 72 -2.64 -13.63 8.12
CA SER A 72 -3.65 -14.21 7.26
C SER A 72 -4.34 -13.10 6.46
N THR A 73 -4.80 -13.40 5.26
CA THR A 73 -5.69 -12.49 4.53
C THR A 73 -6.92 -12.26 5.39
N THR A 74 -7.19 -10.99 5.72
CA THR A 74 -8.19 -10.64 6.73
C THR A 74 -9.58 -10.44 6.16
N ASP A 75 -9.69 -10.08 4.89
CA ASP A 75 -10.97 -9.85 4.23
C ASP A 75 -10.86 -9.91 2.70
N THR A 76 -12.00 -10.06 2.04
CA THR A 76 -12.17 -9.95 0.59
C THR A 76 -12.92 -8.67 0.25
N ILE A 77 -12.30 -7.81 -0.56
CA ILE A 77 -12.88 -6.56 -1.02
C ILE A 77 -13.27 -6.71 -2.49
N ILE A 78 -14.53 -6.44 -2.79
CA ILE A 78 -15.01 -6.36 -4.18
C ILE A 78 -14.53 -5.04 -4.78
N ASN A 79 -13.82 -5.13 -5.90
CA ASN A 79 -13.43 -3.96 -6.66
C ASN A 79 -14.62 -3.52 -7.53
N ASP A 80 -15.41 -2.55 -7.07
CA ASP A 80 -16.54 -2.03 -7.86
C ASP A 80 -16.11 -0.92 -8.85
N PHE A 81 -14.82 -0.82 -9.15
CA PHE A 81 -14.33 0.19 -10.08
C PHE A 81 -14.78 -0.16 -11.50
N GLY A 82 -15.39 0.78 -12.24
CA GLY A 82 -15.98 0.48 -13.56
C GLY A 82 -15.03 -0.11 -14.61
N ASN A 83 -13.72 -0.16 -14.34
CA ASN A 83 -12.73 -0.84 -15.15
C ASN A 83 -11.59 -1.36 -14.23
N ASN A 84 -11.85 -2.49 -13.56
CA ASN A 84 -10.97 -3.16 -12.61
C ASN A 84 -9.70 -3.71 -13.27
N ASN A 85 -8.54 -3.19 -12.88
CA ASN A 85 -7.25 -3.73 -13.27
C ASN A 85 -6.52 -4.41 -12.10
N ILE A 86 -6.98 -4.17 -10.86
CA ILE A 86 -6.29 -4.57 -9.64
C ILE A 86 -7.07 -5.69 -8.97
N HIS A 87 -6.42 -6.84 -8.81
CA HIS A 87 -7.00 -8.08 -8.26
C HIS A 87 -5.92 -8.92 -7.55
N GLY A 88 -6.37 -9.84 -6.69
CA GLY A 88 -5.53 -10.79 -5.96
C GLY A 88 -5.14 -10.33 -4.55
N ASP A 89 -4.11 -10.96 -3.97
CA ASP A 89 -3.63 -10.61 -2.64
C ASP A 89 -2.89 -9.26 -2.66
N ILE A 90 -3.47 -8.28 -1.95
CA ILE A 90 -2.93 -6.93 -1.82
C ILE A 90 -2.57 -6.65 -0.38
N VAL A 91 -1.37 -6.11 -0.20
CA VAL A 91 -0.89 -5.58 1.07
C VAL A 91 -0.87 -4.07 0.99
N ILE A 92 -1.62 -3.45 1.90
CA ILE A 92 -1.63 -2.00 2.04
C ILE A 92 -0.76 -1.64 3.24
N TYR A 93 0.22 -0.77 3.02
CA TYR A 93 1.14 -0.26 4.01
C TYR A 93 0.90 1.23 4.23
N ILE A 94 0.72 1.64 5.48
CA ILE A 94 0.61 3.05 5.85
C ILE A 94 1.61 3.31 6.96
N SER A 95 2.61 4.15 6.68
CA SER A 95 3.51 4.67 7.72
C SER A 95 3.07 6.04 8.18
N GLU A 96 3.45 6.40 9.40
CA GLU A 96 3.44 7.80 9.81
C GLU A 96 4.46 8.61 9.01
N ARG A 97 4.26 9.93 8.95
CA ARG A 97 5.20 10.83 8.28
C ARG A 97 6.43 10.98 9.15
N THR A 98 7.60 10.67 8.59
CA THR A 98 8.87 10.95 9.26
C THR A 98 9.12 12.46 9.28
N PRO A 99 9.32 13.08 10.44
CA PRO A 99 9.84 14.44 10.49
C PRO A 99 11.16 14.53 9.72
N TRP A 100 11.37 15.59 8.95
CA TRP A 100 12.56 15.76 8.12
C TRP A 100 13.86 15.68 8.95
N ALA A 101 13.84 16.19 10.18
CA ALA A 101 14.95 16.13 11.12
C ALA A 101 15.34 14.69 11.54
N TRP A 102 14.46 13.71 11.32
CA TRP A 102 14.68 12.31 11.74
C TRP A 102 15.03 11.39 10.57
N VAL A 103 15.12 11.91 9.34
CA VAL A 103 15.41 11.10 8.13
C VAL A 103 16.78 10.42 8.21
N SER A 104 17.77 11.08 8.83
CA SER A 104 19.11 10.52 9.07
C SER A 104 19.21 9.68 10.35
N SER A 105 18.15 9.63 11.15
CA SER A 105 18.14 8.93 12.43
C SER A 105 17.66 7.49 12.27
N ASN A 106 18.23 6.53 13.01
CA ASN A 106 17.79 5.13 13.04
C ASN A 106 16.44 4.93 13.79
N VAL A 107 15.54 5.91 13.71
CA VAL A 107 14.25 5.89 14.39
C VAL A 107 13.33 4.92 13.65
N LYS A 108 12.86 3.90 14.39
CA LYS A 108 11.86 2.95 13.92
C LYS A 108 10.48 3.61 13.90
N ILE A 109 10.07 4.07 12.71
CA ILE A 109 8.77 4.70 12.47
C ILE A 109 7.66 3.65 12.60
N PRO A 110 6.58 3.93 13.36
CA PRO A 110 5.42 3.06 13.42
C PRO A 110 4.70 3.01 12.06
N TYR A 111 4.14 1.86 11.76
CA TYR A 111 3.35 1.66 10.55
C TYR A 111 2.22 0.68 10.82
N LYS A 112 1.21 0.70 9.94
CA LYS A 112 0.15 -0.30 9.92
C LYS A 112 0.08 -0.97 8.56
N ILE A 113 -0.29 -2.24 8.58
CA ILE A 113 -0.51 -3.03 7.37
C ILE A 113 -1.85 -3.74 7.41
N ALA A 114 -2.48 -3.88 6.26
CA ALA A 114 -3.64 -4.72 6.02
C ALA A 114 -3.32 -5.66 4.85
N LYS A 115 -3.71 -6.93 4.96
CA LYS A 115 -3.60 -7.92 3.88
C LYS A 115 -5.02 -8.32 3.47
N ILE A 116 -5.40 -7.97 2.26
CA ILE A 116 -6.74 -8.17 1.70
C ILE A 116 -6.64 -8.97 0.42
N TYR A 117 -7.72 -9.66 0.08
CA TYR A 117 -7.92 -10.19 -1.27
C TYR A 117 -8.83 -9.24 -2.03
N VAL A 118 -8.47 -8.86 -3.24
CA VAL A 118 -9.30 -8.03 -4.11
C VAL A 118 -9.84 -8.89 -5.23
N GLU A 119 -11.17 -8.93 -5.33
CA GLU A 119 -11.92 -9.62 -6.38
C GLU A 119 -12.37 -8.64 -7.47
#